data_AF-A0A8J5IGZ5-F1
#
_entry.id   AF-A0A8J5IGZ5-F1
#
_cell.length_a   1.000
_cell.length_b   1.000
_cell.length_c   1.000
_cell.angle_alpha   90.00
_cell.angle_beta   90.00
_cell.angle_gamma   90.00
#
_symmetry.space_group_name_H-M   'P 1'
#
loop_
_entity.id
_entity.type
_entity.pdbx_description
1 polymer ?
#
loop_
_entity_poly.entity_id
_entity_poly.type
_entity_poly.pdbx_seq_one_letter_code
_entity_poly.pdbx_strand_id
1 'polypeptide(L)'
;MDEFRTIKLCSQCHQTLSAVRDSLNTLPKRKKCKGVVLVRNRAEVEFEDKKCHAVLRCDHENCEARYWDRDVNAAINMVELLKSEVRGCGRMEPFRRS
;
A
#
# COMPACT_ATOMS: atom_id res chain seq x y z
N MET A 1 10.25 12.46 -16.35
CA MET A 1 10.32 11.13 -15.69
C MET A 1 8.93 10.51 -15.72
N ASP A 2 8.77 9.29 -16.23
CA ASP A 2 7.48 8.60 -16.32
C ASP A 2 7.31 7.63 -15.14
N GLU A 3 6.17 7.74 -14.44
CA GLU A 3 5.85 7.04 -13.19
C GLU A 3 5.32 5.61 -13.37
N PHE A 4 5.31 5.09 -14.61
CA PHE A 4 4.76 3.77 -14.92
C PHE A 4 5.24 2.67 -13.95
N ARG A 5 4.27 2.02 -13.28
CA ARG A 5 4.47 0.90 -12.34
C ARG A 5 5.34 1.18 -11.10
N THR A 6 5.78 2.41 -10.87
CA THR A 6 6.59 2.79 -9.69
C THR A 6 5.92 2.47 -8.35
N ILE A 7 4.59 2.58 -8.26
CA ILE A 7 3.84 2.15 -7.06
C ILE A 7 3.70 0.62 -7.00
N LYS A 8 3.59 -0.04 -8.15
CA LYS A 8 3.14 -1.44 -8.26
C LYS A 8 4.26 -2.45 -8.06
N LEU A 9 5.51 -2.06 -8.27
CA LEU A 9 6.67 -2.96 -8.17
C LEU A 9 7.45 -2.71 -6.89
N CYS A 10 7.94 -3.79 -6.29
CA CYS A 10 8.83 -3.74 -5.14
C CYS A 10 10.15 -3.07 -5.52
N SER A 11 10.57 -2.08 -4.75
CA SER A 11 11.85 -1.39 -4.97
C SER A 11 13.10 -2.22 -4.64
N GLN A 12 12.94 -3.39 -4.01
CA GLN A 12 14.07 -4.31 -3.78
C GLN A 12 14.20 -5.41 -4.84
N CYS A 13 13.08 -6.01 -5.27
CA CYS A 13 13.10 -7.21 -6.12
C CYS A 13 12.33 -7.05 -7.44
N HIS A 14 11.71 -5.90 -7.67
CA HIS A 14 10.89 -5.58 -8.84
C HIS A 14 9.69 -6.51 -9.11
N GLN A 15 9.31 -7.35 -8.14
CA GLN A 15 8.08 -8.14 -8.21
C GLN A 15 6.85 -7.28 -7.91
N THR A 16 5.68 -7.73 -8.40
CA THR A 16 4.42 -7.01 -8.18
C THR A 16 4.03 -7.06 -6.71
N LEU A 17 3.64 -5.91 -6.17
CA LEU A 17 3.15 -5.77 -4.81
C LEU A 17 1.65 -6.03 -4.72
N SER A 18 1.26 -6.70 -3.65
CA SER A 18 -0.13 -7.02 -3.31
C SER A 18 -0.73 -5.99 -2.36
N ALA A 19 -2.04 -5.77 -2.47
CA ALA A 19 -2.75 -4.92 -1.52
C ALA A 19 -2.89 -5.61 -0.16
N VAL A 20 -2.68 -4.85 0.92
CA VAL A 20 -2.90 -5.33 2.28
C VAL A 20 -4.37 -5.14 2.66
N ARG A 21 -4.93 -6.12 3.38
CA ARG A 21 -6.24 -6.04 4.01
C ARG A 21 -6.04 -6.03 5.51
N ASP A 22 -6.58 -5.01 6.18
CA ASP A 22 -6.59 -4.92 7.63
C ASP A 22 -8.00 -5.17 8.15
N SER A 23 -8.11 -6.04 9.14
CA SER A 23 -9.35 -6.19 9.90
C SER A 23 -9.39 -5.09 10.95
N LEU A 24 -10.19 -4.04 10.70
CA LEU A 24 -10.30 -2.91 11.59
C LEU A 24 -11.54 -3.04 12.48
N ASN A 25 -11.35 -2.81 13.77
CA ASN A 25 -12.44 -2.74 14.74
C ASN A 25 -13.21 -1.46 14.49
N THR A 26 -14.41 -1.58 13.95
CA THR A 26 -15.31 -0.43 13.83
C THR A 26 -16.23 -0.40 15.04
N LEU A 27 -16.17 0.72 15.77
CA LEU A 27 -17.16 0.95 16.83
C LEU A 27 -18.51 1.24 16.19
N PRO A 28 -19.60 0.67 16.72
CA PRO A 28 -20.93 0.90 16.18
C PRO A 28 -21.29 2.39 16.16
N LYS A 29 -22.04 2.79 15.14
CA LYS A 29 -22.56 4.16 15.00
C LYS A 29 -23.37 4.53 16.25
N ARG A 30 -23.27 5.78 16.69
CA ARG A 30 -24.03 6.26 17.86
C ARG A 30 -25.52 6.18 17.54
N LYS A 31 -26.26 5.42 18.34
CA LYS A 31 -27.73 5.34 18.26
C LYS A 31 -28.33 6.44 19.16
N LYS A 32 -29.32 7.16 18.64
CA LYS A 32 -30.16 8.08 19.42
C LYS A 32 -31.54 7.46 19.56
N CYS A 33 -32.07 7.43 20.78
CA CYS A 33 -33.46 7.04 21.03
C CYS A 33 -34.14 8.18 21.79
N LYS A 34 -35.26 8.69 21.25
CA LYS A 34 -36.03 9.80 21.85
C LYS A 34 -35.16 11.02 22.26
N GLY A 35 -34.20 11.39 21.41
CA GLY A 35 -33.30 12.53 21.67
C GLY A 35 -32.09 12.23 22.57
N VAL A 36 -32.08 11.10 23.28
CA VAL A 36 -30.97 10.69 24.16
C VAL A 36 -29.96 9.86 23.37
N VAL A 37 -28.67 10.19 23.49
CA VAL A 37 -27.55 9.42 22.91
C VAL A 37 -27.28 8.22 23.81
N LEU A 38 -27.42 7.01 23.27
CA LEU A 38 -27.12 5.78 24.00
C LEU A 38 -25.60 5.56 24.09
N VAL A 39 -25.15 4.99 25.22
CA VAL A 39 -23.75 4.58 25.41
C VAL A 39 -23.41 3.50 24.38
N ARG A 40 -22.21 3.59 23.79
CA ARG A 40 -21.73 2.59 22.84
C ARG A 40 -21.44 1.28 23.57
N ASN A 41 -22.09 0.21 23.14
CA ASN A 41 -21.74 -1.13 23.59
C ASN A 41 -20.44 -1.57 22.92
N ARG A 42 -19.37 -1.78 23.70
CA ARG A 42 -18.07 -2.27 23.19
C ARG A 42 -18.10 -3.76 22.83
N ALA A 43 -19.11 -4.51 23.26
CA ALA A 43 -19.28 -5.91 22.86
C ALA A 43 -19.84 -6.07 21.44
N GLU A 44 -20.40 -5.01 20.84
CA GLU A 44 -20.92 -4.95 19.46
C GLU A 44 -19.86 -4.47 18.45
N VAL A 45 -18.56 -4.70 18.71
CA VAL A 45 -17.52 -4.34 17.74
C VAL A 45 -17.59 -5.27 16.53
N GLU A 46 -17.80 -4.68 15.35
CA GLU A 46 -17.74 -5.39 14.08
C GLU A 46 -16.35 -5.22 13.48
N PHE A 47 -15.78 -6.34 13.01
CA PHE A 47 -14.54 -6.37 12.26
C PHE A 47 -14.87 -6.23 10.78
N GLU A 48 -14.40 -5.16 10.16
CA GLU A 48 -14.49 -4.99 8.71
C GLU A 48 -13.11 -5.14 8.09
N ASP A 49 -12.99 -6.02 7.09
CA ASP A 49 -11.80 -6.11 6.26
C ASP A 49 -11.76 -4.90 5.31
N LYS A 50 -10.83 -3.98 5.58
CA LYS A 50 -10.62 -2.80 4.74
C LYS A 50 -9.30 -2.91 4.02
N LYS A 51 -9.28 -2.47 2.76
CA LYS A 51 -8.04 -2.33 2.01
C LYS A 51 -7.21 -1.21 2.60
N CYS A 52 -5.99 -1.51 3.00
CA CYS A 52 -5.03 -0.50 3.41
C CYS A 52 -4.34 0.06 2.19
N HIS A 53 -4.69 1.30 1.86
CA HIS A 53 -4.14 1.97 0.69
C HIS A 53 -2.69 2.42 0.94
N ALA A 54 -2.33 2.79 2.17
CA ALA A 54 -0.98 3.29 2.48
C ALA A 54 0.11 2.22 2.40
N VAL A 55 -0.23 0.93 2.57
CA VAL A 55 0.74 -0.16 2.69
C VAL A 55 0.52 -1.21 1.60
N LEU A 56 1.62 -1.71 1.05
CA LEU A 56 1.64 -2.79 0.07
C LEU A 56 2.54 -3.93 0.58
N ARG A 57 2.29 -5.16 0.14
CA ARG A 57 3.05 -6.36 0.53
C ARG A 57 3.83 -6.92 -0.64
N CYS A 58 5.09 -7.28 -0.43
CA CYS A 58 5.83 -8.13 -1.36
C CYS A 58 5.63 -9.60 -0.98
N ASP A 59 5.13 -10.40 -1.91
CA ASP A 59 4.91 -11.84 -1.71
C ASP A 59 6.11 -12.69 -2.14
N HIS A 60 7.18 -12.06 -2.62
CA HIS A 60 8.35 -12.77 -3.09
C HIS A 60 9.16 -13.31 -1.89
N GLU A 61 9.30 -14.63 -1.81
CA GLU A 61 9.91 -15.33 -0.67
C GLU A 61 11.33 -14.84 -0.33
N ASN A 62 12.10 -14.46 -1.35
CA ASN A 62 13.49 -13.99 -1.19
C ASN A 62 13.61 -12.47 -1.05
N CYS A 63 12.50 -11.74 -0.88
CA CYS A 63 12.54 -10.30 -0.66
C CYS A 63 12.48 -10.00 0.84
N GLU A 64 13.49 -9.28 1.34
CA GLU A 64 13.53 -8.86 2.74
C GLU A 64 12.44 -7.84 3.07
N ALA A 65 12.12 -6.96 2.11
CA ALA A 65 11.03 -6.00 2.23
C ALA A 65 9.67 -6.67 2.08
N ARG A 66 9.17 -7.22 3.20
CA ARG A 66 7.82 -7.80 3.30
C ARG A 66 6.72 -6.77 3.06
N TYR A 67 6.86 -5.58 3.63
CA TYR A 67 5.87 -4.51 3.55
C TYR A 67 6.50 -3.19 3.11
N TRP A 68 5.74 -2.41 2.37
CA TRP A 68 6.13 -1.11 1.86
C TRP A 68 5.09 -0.07 2.20
N ASP A 69 5.54 1.08 2.71
CA ASP A 69 4.78 2.30 2.50
C ASP A 69 4.73 2.59 0.99
N ARG A 70 3.53 2.87 0.49
CA ARG A 70 3.25 3.04 -0.94
C ARG A 70 4.09 4.15 -1.55
N ASP A 71 4.17 5.29 -0.86
CA ASP A 71 4.78 6.49 -1.41
C ASP A 71 6.30 6.41 -1.30
N VAL A 72 6.82 5.82 -0.22
CA VAL A 72 8.25 5.51 -0.08
C VAL A 72 8.71 4.56 -1.19
N ASN A 73 7.97 3.47 -1.44
CA ASN A 73 8.32 2.52 -2.50
C ASN A 73 8.35 3.20 -3.88
N ALA A 74 7.34 4.01 -4.18
CA ALA A 74 7.30 4.76 -5.43
C ALA A 74 8.46 5.74 -5.56
N ALA A 75 8.79 6.47 -4.48
CA ALA A 75 9.90 7.41 -4.46
C ALA A 75 11.25 6.72 -4.73
N ILE A 76 11.51 5.56 -4.11
CA ILE A 76 12.74 4.78 -4.35
C ILE A 76 12.83 4.37 -5.82
N ASN A 77 11.74 3.80 -6.37
CA ASN A 77 11.69 3.39 -7.78
C ASN A 77 11.92 4.57 -8.75
N MET A 78 11.34 5.74 -8.46
CA MET A 78 11.56 6.96 -9.25
C MET A 78 13.02 7.43 -9.21
N VAL A 79 13.65 7.40 -8.03
CA VAL A 79 15.07 7.77 -7.87
C VAL A 79 15.97 6.80 -8.64
N GLU A 80 15.68 5.50 -8.60
CA GLU A 80 16.46 4.50 -9.32
C GLU A 80 16.35 4.66 -10.84
N LEU A 81 15.15 4.93 -11.35
CA LEU A 81 14.93 5.25 -12.76
C LEU A 81 15.71 6.50 -13.18
N LEU A 82 15.70 7.56 -12.37
CA LEU A 82 16.48 8.77 -12.63
C LEU A 82 17.98 8.48 -12.67
N LYS A 83 18.49 7.67 -11.74
CA LYS A 83 19.91 7.26 -11.73
C LYS A 83 20.29 6.49 -13.00
N SER A 84 19.41 5.61 -13.47
CA SER A 84 19.62 4.85 -14.72
C SER A 84 19.65 5.77 -15.95
N GLU A 85 18.75 6.75 -16.01
CA GLU A 85 18.68 7.75 -17.09
C GLU A 85 19.93 8.64 -17.11
N VAL A 86 20.36 9.16 -15.96
CA VAL A 86 21.58 9.98 -15.83
C VAL A 86 22.85 9.20 -16.24
N ARG A 87 22.86 7.88 -16.05
CA ARG A 87 23.96 6.99 -16.49
C ARG A 87 23.89 6.63 -17.97
N GLY A 88 22.86 7.03 -18.70
CA GLY A 88 22.66 6.66 -20.11
C GLY A 88 22.22 5.20 -20.33
N CYS A 89 21.85 4.48 -19.27
CA CYS A 89 21.35 3.10 -19.38
C CYS A 89 19.89 3.04 -19.85
N GLY A 90 19.22 4.20 -19.92
CA GLY A 90 17.80 4.28 -20.26
C GLY A 90 16.91 3.67 -19.18
N ARG A 91 15.75 3.16 -19.59
CA ARG A 91 14.75 2.64 -18.66
C ARG A 91 14.97 1.17 -18.34
N MET A 92 15.01 0.87 -17.05
CA MET A 92 15.11 -0.50 -16.54
C MET A 92 13.95 -1.37 -17.04
N GLU A 93 14.24 -2.62 -17.39
CA GLU A 93 13.28 -3.59 -17.97
C GLU A 93 11.94 -3.67 -17.22
N PRO A 94 11.89 -3.79 -15.87
CA PRO A 94 10.62 -3.95 -15.15
C PRO A 94 9.66 -2.76 -15.33
N PHE A 95 10.20 -1.59 -15.68
CA PHE A 95 9.46 -0.33 -15.83
C PHE A 95 9.26 0.07 -17.29
N ARG A 96 9.67 -0.75 -18.26
CA ARG A 96 9.38 -0.48 -19.67
C ARG A 96 7.88 -0.58 -19.95
N ARG A 97 7.41 0.30 -20.84
CA ARG A 97 6.08 0.15 -21.44
C ARG A 97 6.21 -0.87 -22.56
N SER A 98 5.50 -1.98 -22.44
CA SER A 98 5.29 -2.96 -23.53
C SER A 98 4.47 -2.34 -24.65
#